data_AF-A0A1Q3B704-F1
#
_entry.id   AF-A0A1Q3B704-F1
#
_cell.length_a   1.000
_cell.length_b   1.000
_cell.length_c   1.000
_cell.angle_alpha   90.00
_cell.angle_beta   90.00
_cell.angle_gamma   90.00
#
_symmetry.space_group_name_H-M   'P 1'
#
loop_
_entity.id
_entity.type
_entity.pdbx_description
1 polymer ?
#
loop_
_entity_poly.entity_id
_entity_poly.type
_entity_poly.pdbx_seq_one_letter_code
_entity_poly.pdbx_strand_id
1 'polypeptide(L)'
;MTFMVVDTPSPYNAIVGQPGLNLMEAIVSIRHLLIKFPTRFGVGEARGDQQVARQCYKTVIMDKGKDKVLPIANVELRGDVEPKSPQPVEDVIQVPLEEGNSERVFQVGS
;
A
#
# COMPACT_ATOMS: atom_id res chain seq x y z
N MET A 1 -19.95 1.09 -10.36
CA MET A 1 -18.48 0.99 -10.47
C MET A 1 -18.13 0.62 -11.90
N THR A 2 -17.15 1.28 -12.50
CA THR A 2 -16.65 0.98 -13.85
C THR A 2 -15.23 0.45 -13.73
N PHE A 3 -14.86 -0.49 -14.59
CA PHE A 3 -13.53 -1.12 -14.60
C PHE A 3 -12.94 -1.03 -16.00
N MET A 4 -11.63 -0.80 -16.08
CA MET A 4 -10.86 -0.97 -17.31
C MET A 4 -10.34 -2.40 -17.36
N VAL A 5 -10.70 -3.12 -18.42
CA VAL A 5 -10.18 -4.48 -18.66
C VAL A 5 -8.94 -4.35 -19.52
N VAL A 6 -7.83 -4.93 -19.04
CA VAL A 6 -6.55 -4.94 -19.75
C VAL A 6 -6.20 -6.40 -20.05
N ASP A 7 -6.06 -6.73 -21.33
CA ASP A 7 -5.62 -8.05 -21.77
C ASP A 7 -4.08 -8.08 -21.83
N THR A 8 -3.45 -8.28 -20.68
CA THR A 8 -1.99 -8.36 -20.57
C THR A 8 -1.59 -9.40 -19.52
N PRO A 9 -0.48 -10.14 -19.73
CA PRO A 9 0.08 -11.00 -18.69
C PRO A 9 0.41 -10.18 -17.43
N SER A 10 -0.36 -10.39 -16.36
CA SER A 10 -0.23 -9.70 -15.08
C SER A 10 -0.26 -10.72 -13.94
N PRO A 11 0.56 -10.55 -12.89
CA PRO A 11 0.45 -11.36 -11.68
C PRO A 11 -0.81 -11.02 -10.86
N TYR A 12 -1.53 -9.97 -11.23
CA TYR A 12 -2.75 -9.50 -10.55
C TYR A 12 -3.97 -9.70 -11.44
N ASN A 13 -5.02 -10.29 -10.86
CA ASN A 13 -6.33 -10.45 -11.51
C ASN A 13 -7.16 -9.15 -11.53
N ALA A 14 -6.96 -8.28 -10.54
CA ALA A 14 -7.62 -6.98 -10.45
C ALA A 14 -6.80 -6.03 -9.58
N ILE A 15 -6.82 -4.74 -9.92
CA ILE A 15 -6.23 -3.67 -9.12
C ILE A 15 -7.34 -2.70 -8.76
N VAL A 16 -7.63 -2.57 -7.46
CA VAL A 16 -8.65 -1.66 -6.96
C VAL A 16 -7.95 -0.52 -6.24
N GLY A 17 -7.99 0.67 -6.83
CA GLY A 17 -7.46 1.87 -6.21
C GLY A 17 -8.32 2.37 -5.06
N GLN A 18 -7.79 3.35 -4.33
CA GLN A 18 -8.49 4.01 -3.23
C GLN A 18 -9.89 4.56 -3.61
N PRO A 19 -10.11 5.18 -4.79
CA PRO A 19 -11.45 5.61 -5.18
C PRO A 19 -12.47 4.46 -5.23
N GLY A 20 -12.03 3.29 -5.70
CA GLY A 20 -12.88 2.09 -5.77
C GLY A 20 -13.18 1.51 -4.38
N LEU A 21 -12.17 1.44 -3.51
CA LEU A 21 -12.36 1.01 -2.12
C LEU A 21 -13.29 1.95 -1.36
N ASN A 22 -13.15 3.27 -1.53
CA ASN A 22 -14.01 4.26 -0.91
C ASN A 22 -15.47 4.13 -1.38
N LEU A 23 -15.67 3.95 -2.70
CA LEU A 23 -17.00 3.74 -3.26
C LEU A 23 -17.68 2.47 -2.73
N MET A 24 -16.91 1.44 -2.42
CA MET A 24 -17.40 0.20 -1.81
C MET A 24 -17.54 0.29 -0.28
N GLU A 25 -17.20 1.43 0.34
CA GLU A 25 -17.11 1.56 1.80
C GLU A 25 -16.25 0.44 2.43
N ALA A 26 -15.18 0.08 1.71
CA ALA A 26 -14.39 -1.09 2.04
C ALA A 26 -13.43 -0.83 3.22
N ILE A 27 -13.36 -1.80 4.13
CA ILE A 27 -12.40 -1.84 5.23
C ILE A 27 -11.31 -2.84 4.86
N VAL A 28 -10.07 -2.38 4.76
CA VAL A 28 -8.91 -3.20 4.39
C VAL A 28 -8.05 -3.48 5.61
N SER A 29 -7.80 -4.76 5.89
CA SER A 29 -6.85 -5.22 6.90
C SER A 29 -5.65 -5.87 6.23
N ILE A 30 -4.56 -5.11 6.11
CA ILE A 30 -3.29 -5.58 5.50
C ILE A 30 -2.75 -6.79 6.27
N ARG A 31 -2.77 -6.75 7.59
CA ARG A 31 -2.25 -7.84 8.45
C ARG A 31 -2.94 -9.18 8.18
N HIS A 32 -4.23 -9.15 7.89
CA HIS A 32 -5.05 -10.35 7.66
C HIS A 32 -5.31 -10.60 6.17
N LEU A 33 -4.78 -9.73 5.29
CA LEU A 33 -5.07 -9.70 3.86
C LEU A 33 -6.58 -9.81 3.58
N LEU A 34 -7.39 -9.06 4.33
CA LEU A 34 -8.85 -9.15 4.29
C LEU A 34 -9.43 -7.80 3.88
N ILE A 35 -10.37 -7.82 2.95
CA ILE A 35 -11.19 -6.67 2.59
C ILE A 35 -12.64 -7.01 2.96
N LYS A 36 -13.29 -6.13 3.70
CA LYS A 36 -14.71 -6.23 4.04
C LYS A 36 -15.46 -5.07 3.42
N PHE A 37 -16.65 -5.31 2.88
CA PHE A 37 -17.47 -4.25 2.27
C PHE A 37 -18.96 -4.58 2.44
N PRO A 38 -19.84 -3.57 2.59
CA PRO A 38 -21.28 -3.78 2.61
C PRO A 38 -21.80 -4.41 1.31
N THR A 39 -22.80 -5.25 1.46
CA THR A 39 -23.58 -5.87 0.39
C THR A 39 -25.06 -5.83 0.78
N ARG A 40 -25.94 -6.05 -0.19
CA ARG A 40 -27.40 -6.14 0.04
C ARG A 40 -27.82 -7.21 1.06
N PHE A 41 -26.96 -8.18 1.37
CA PHE A 41 -27.25 -9.30 2.28
C PHE A 41 -26.36 -9.31 3.53
N GLY A 42 -25.66 -8.22 3.83
CA GLY A 42 -24.71 -8.13 4.94
C GLY A 42 -23.32 -7.77 4.47
N VAL A 43 -22.28 -8.32 5.10
CA VAL A 43 -20.90 -7.96 4.80
C VAL A 43 -20.26 -8.99 3.86
N GLY A 44 -19.80 -8.50 2.70
CA GLY A 44 -18.96 -9.25 1.78
C GLY A 44 -17.51 -9.25 2.25
N GLU A 45 -16.79 -10.34 1.98
CA GLU A 45 -15.39 -10.50 2.36
C GLU A 45 -14.58 -11.00 1.17
N ALA A 46 -13.44 -10.36 0.90
CA ALA A 46 -12.41 -10.86 0.00
C ALA A 46 -11.13 -11.11 0.80
N ARG A 47 -10.68 -12.36 0.83
CA ARG A 47 -9.56 -12.80 1.67
C ARG A 47 -8.40 -13.28 0.81
N GLY A 48 -7.22 -12.75 1.08
CA GLY A 48 -5.97 -13.21 0.52
C GLY A 48 -5.40 -14.41 1.28
N ASP A 49 -4.59 -15.20 0.59
CA ASP A 49 -3.85 -16.30 1.19
C ASP A 49 -2.54 -15.78 1.80
N GLN A 50 -2.45 -15.83 3.13
CA GLN A 50 -1.29 -15.35 3.86
C GLN A 50 -0.04 -16.23 3.66
N GLN A 51 -0.21 -17.53 3.42
CA GLN A 51 0.92 -18.41 3.14
C GLN A 51 1.52 -18.09 1.78
N VAL A 52 0.68 -17.97 0.76
CA VAL A 52 1.11 -17.60 -0.60
C VAL A 52 1.75 -16.22 -0.61
N ALA A 53 1.12 -15.23 0.05
CA ALA A 53 1.70 -13.89 0.13
C ALA A 53 3.08 -13.86 0.80
N ARG A 54 3.27 -14.63 1.89
CA ARG A 54 4.57 -14.78 2.55
C ARG A 54 5.59 -15.49 1.68
N GLN A 55 5.18 -16.52 0.94
CA GLN A 55 6.05 -17.21 0.00
C GLN A 55 6.48 -16.29 -1.14
N CYS A 56 5.55 -15.56 -1.77
CA CYS A 56 5.85 -14.58 -2.80
C CYS A 56 6.84 -13.53 -2.30
N TYR A 57 6.63 -12.97 -1.10
CA TYR A 57 7.55 -12.01 -0.50
C TYR A 57 8.95 -12.60 -0.30
N LYS A 58 9.04 -13.81 0.26
CA LYS A 58 10.33 -14.51 0.44
C LYS A 58 11.02 -14.75 -0.90
N THR A 59 10.30 -15.23 -1.91
CA THR A 59 10.86 -15.46 -3.24
C THR A 59 11.41 -14.17 -3.84
N VAL A 60 10.66 -13.07 -3.80
CA VAL A 60 11.14 -11.78 -4.32
C VAL A 60 12.39 -11.28 -3.57
N ILE A 61 12.43 -11.45 -2.25
CA ILE A 61 13.58 -11.01 -1.43
C ILE A 61 14.79 -11.93 -1.57
N MET A 62 14.59 -13.23 -1.82
CA MET A 62 15.66 -14.22 -1.99
C MET A 62 16.17 -14.29 -3.43
N ASP A 63 15.35 -13.93 -4.41
CA ASP A 63 15.68 -13.95 -5.85
C ASP A 63 16.39 -12.66 -6.31
N LYS A 64 17.24 -12.07 -5.46
CA LYS A 64 18.12 -10.91 -5.77
C LYS A 64 19.15 -11.18 -6.90
N GLY A 65 18.94 -12.18 -7.74
CA GLY A 65 19.83 -12.58 -8.82
C GLY A 65 19.29 -12.36 -10.23
N LYS A 66 18.02 -12.00 -10.46
CA LYS A 66 17.50 -11.80 -11.82
C LYS A 66 16.53 -10.63 -11.91
N ASP A 67 17.01 -9.55 -12.51
CA ASP A 67 16.24 -8.40 -12.99
C ASP A 67 14.97 -8.80 -13.75
N LYS A 68 13.86 -8.98 -13.03
CA LYS A 68 12.51 -8.98 -13.61
C LYS A 68 11.58 -8.19 -12.70
N VAL A 69 11.89 -6.91 -12.53
CA VAL A 69 10.87 -5.91 -12.22
C VAL A 69 9.91 -5.95 -13.42
N LEU A 70 8.69 -6.44 -13.23
CA LEU A 70 7.63 -6.25 -14.21
C LEU A 70 7.25 -4.77 -14.14
N PRO A 71 7.63 -3.93 -15.12
CA PRO A 71 7.23 -2.55 -15.08
C PRO A 71 5.73 -2.51 -15.32
N ILE A 72 4.99 -1.96 -14.35
CA ILE A 72 3.62 -1.53 -14.61
C ILE A 72 3.76 -0.41 -15.64
N ALA A 73 3.48 -0.71 -16.90
CA ALA A 73 3.80 0.12 -18.07
C ALA A 73 3.14 1.52 -18.08
N ASN A 74 2.33 1.85 -17.06
CA ASN A 74 1.60 3.11 -16.95
C ASN A 74 1.83 3.84 -15.61
N VAL A 75 2.82 3.45 -14.81
CA VAL A 75 3.32 4.30 -13.73
C VAL A 75 4.58 4.97 -14.27
N GLU A 76 4.54 6.29 -14.48
CA GLU A 76 5.75 7.10 -14.58
C GLU A 76 6.47 6.97 -13.24
N LEU A 77 7.36 5.98 -13.15
CA LEU A 77 8.35 5.91 -12.10
C LEU A 77 9.24 7.13 -12.33
N ARG A 78 9.00 8.21 -11.58
CA ARG A 78 9.95 9.33 -11.50
C ARG A 78 11.31 8.70 -11.26
N GLY A 79 12.19 8.81 -12.27
CA GLY A 79 13.49 8.16 -12.29
C GLY A 79 14.31 8.49 -11.05
N ASP A 80 15.31 7.66 -10.77
CA ASP A 80 16.22 7.71 -9.61
C ASP A 80 16.44 9.11 -9.04
N VAL A 81 15.52 9.53 -8.18
CA VAL A 81 15.73 10.62 -7.24
C VAL A 81 16.12 9.87 -5.98
N GLU A 82 17.41 9.95 -5.62
CA GLU A 82 17.88 9.81 -4.23
C GLU A 82 16.74 10.25 -3.32
N PRO A 83 16.20 9.40 -2.43
CA PRO A 83 15.04 9.73 -1.64
C PRO A 83 15.41 10.87 -0.69
N LYS A 84 15.37 12.10 -1.18
CA LYS A 84 15.22 13.28 -0.35
C LYS A 84 13.88 13.07 0.31
N SER A 85 13.93 12.77 1.61
CA SER A 85 12.77 12.92 2.47
C SER A 85 12.11 14.25 2.09
N PRO A 86 10.82 14.27 1.72
CA PRO A 86 10.11 15.51 1.56
C PRO A 86 10.30 16.29 2.86
N GLN A 87 11.00 17.43 2.78
CA GLN A 87 11.06 18.30 3.94
C GLN A 87 9.64 18.85 4.14
N PRO A 88 9.16 18.93 5.38
CA PRO A 88 7.88 19.55 5.67
C PRO A 88 7.81 20.93 5.00
N VAL A 89 6.75 21.18 4.25
CA VAL A 89 6.52 22.48 3.60
C VAL A 89 6.02 23.51 4.63
N GLU A 90 5.53 23.03 5.76
CA GLU A 90 4.96 23.81 6.85
C GLU A 90 5.77 23.65 8.13
N ASP A 91 5.65 24.63 9.04
CA ASP A 91 6.29 24.59 10.35
C ASP A 91 5.76 23.41 11.16
N VAL A 92 6.69 22.70 11.79
CA VAL A 92 6.39 21.46 12.50
C VAL A 92 6.58 21.66 14.00
N ILE A 93 5.57 21.27 14.77
CA ILE A 93 5.64 21.23 16.24
C ILE A 93 6.33 19.94 16.68
N GLN A 94 7.32 20.08 17.57
CA GLN A 94 7.95 18.94 18.23
C GLN A 94 7.17 18.56 19.48
N VAL A 95 6.65 17.34 19.52
CA VAL A 95 5.92 16.80 20.66
C VAL A 95 6.77 15.71 21.32
N PRO A 96 7.13 15.85 22.62
CA PRO A 96 7.85 14.82 23.35
C PRO A 96 7.08 13.51 23.40
N LEU A 97 7.78 12.41 23.16
CA LEU A 97 7.25 11.06 23.24
C LEU A 97 6.94 10.63 24.67
N GLU A 98 7.77 11.09 25.61
CA GLU A 98 7.69 10.77 27.03
C GLU A 98 7.87 12.05 27.83
N GLU A 99 7.08 12.22 28.89
CA GLU A 99 7.14 13.40 29.75
C GLU A 99 8.49 13.45 30.49
N GLY A 100 9.28 14.49 30.23
CA GLY A 100 10.63 14.67 30.78
C GLY A 100 11.79 14.16 29.91
N ASN A 101 11.52 13.57 28.74
CA ASN A 101 12.57 13.15 27.80
C ASN A 101 12.51 13.93 26.48
N SER A 102 13.38 14.95 26.35
CA SER A 102 13.47 15.81 25.17
C SER A 102 14.26 15.19 24.00
N GLU A 103 14.89 14.02 24.19
CA GLU A 103 15.68 13.35 23.14
C GLU A 103 14.81 12.55 22.17
N ARG A 104 13.55 12.27 22.54
CA ARG A 104 12.60 11.50 21.74
C ARG A 104 11.37 12.38 21.44
N VAL A 105 11.30 12.91 20.22
CA VAL A 105 10.21 13.81 19.78
C VAL A 105 9.58 13.34 18.47
N PHE A 106 8.27 13.56 18.31
CA PHE A 106 7.60 13.50 17.01
C PHE A 106 7.40 14.88 16.42
N GLN A 107 7.44 14.94 15.10
CA GLN A 107 7.24 16.13 14.30
C GLN A 107 5.82 16.11 13.73
N VAL A 108 4.96 17.03 14.17
CA VAL A 108 3.58 17.19 13.70
C VAL A 108 3.46 18.46 12.84
N GLY A 109 3.17 18.28 11.55
CA GLY A 109 2.79 19.37 10.64
C GLY A 109 1.32 19.74 10.80
N SER A 110 0.98 20.96 10.40
CA SER A 110 -0.39 21.50 10.46
C SER A 110 -1.28 20.96 9.34
#